data_AF-A0A818CUR4-F1
#
_entry.id   AF-A0A818CUR4-F1
#
_cell.length_a   1.000
_cell.length_b   1.000
_cell.length_c   1.000
_cell.angle_alpha   90.00
_cell.angle_beta   90.00
_cell.angle_gamma   90.00
#
_symmetry.space_group_name_H-M   'P 1'
#
loop_
_entity.id
_entity.type
_entity.pdbx_description
1 polymer ?
#
loop_
_entity_poly.entity_id
_entity_poly.type
_entity_poly.pdbx_seq_one_letter_code
_entity_poly.pdbx_strand_id
1 'polypeptide(L)'
;MPDNRIAFQLTIPARHRCRTLCNSPQQRHIDIGSSKCKSKQPEMISIHQDKCDCSPDSVCIGIVNNRSICLCPLTKTSPQCLLNSICQMKPCINGSICVPYSERFSFINFTCVCQEGFYGKVCEHKDVQIDILFSNVPIPQVLLVHFITVRKFQLNNVDPVPIRATMFKKIGFDQNTVTFFMSLPFHLVFSQIENQFYLTVLQHNFTSSEVIPTQIVSSEYC
;
A
#
# COMPACT_ATOMS: atom_id res chain seq x y z
N MET A 1 14.08 -8.21 -7.91
CA MET A 1 13.15 -7.07 -8.03
C MET A 1 11.81 -7.55 -7.49
N PRO A 2 11.26 -6.98 -6.41
CA PRO A 2 10.02 -7.49 -5.85
C PRO A 2 8.84 -6.90 -6.63
N ASP A 3 8.15 -7.77 -7.35
CA ASP A 3 6.87 -7.47 -7.98
C ASP A 3 5.86 -6.99 -6.93
N ASN A 4 5.23 -5.85 -7.22
CA ASN A 4 4.15 -5.22 -6.48
C ASN A 4 3.09 -6.24 -6.01
N ARG A 5 3.14 -6.66 -4.74
CA ARG A 5 2.08 -7.43 -4.08
C ARG A 5 1.15 -6.53 -3.24
N ILE A 6 0.65 -5.46 -3.85
CA ILE A 6 -0.44 -4.64 -3.31
C ILE A 6 -1.78 -5.44 -3.24
N ALA A 7 -1.84 -6.60 -3.89
CA ALA A 7 -3.05 -7.44 -3.94
C ALA A 7 -3.46 -8.13 -2.62
N PHE A 8 -2.66 -8.07 -1.54
CA PHE A 8 -3.00 -8.77 -0.29
C PHE A 8 -4.09 -8.06 0.53
N GLN A 9 -4.43 -6.81 0.22
CA GLN A 9 -5.59 -6.12 0.81
C GLN A 9 -6.95 -6.53 0.20
N LEU A 10 -6.97 -7.40 -0.82
CA LEU A 10 -8.21 -7.98 -1.29
C LEU A 10 -8.67 -9.03 -0.27
N THR A 11 -9.59 -8.64 0.60
CA THR A 11 -10.37 -9.58 1.41
C THR A 11 -11.12 -10.49 0.43
N ILE A 12 -10.64 -11.71 0.21
CA ILE A 12 -11.40 -12.73 -0.53
C ILE A 12 -12.54 -13.15 0.41
N PRO A 13 -13.81 -12.80 0.13
CA PRO A 13 -14.90 -13.16 1.01
C PRO A 13 -14.99 -14.69 1.10
N ALA A 14 -15.03 -15.21 2.32
CA ALA A 14 -15.24 -16.62 2.57
C ALA A 14 -16.65 -17.01 2.09
N ARG A 15 -16.73 -18.01 1.20
CA ARG A 15 -17.91 -18.82 0.84
C ARG A 15 -19.23 -18.05 0.66
N HIS A 16 -19.49 -17.65 -0.58
CA HIS A 16 -20.87 -17.63 -1.09
C HIS A 16 -20.98 -18.53 -2.32
N ARG A 17 -21.90 -19.50 -2.28
CA ARG A 17 -22.29 -20.30 -3.46
C ARG A 17 -23.04 -19.37 -4.42
N CYS A 18 -22.37 -18.86 -5.44
CA CYS A 18 -23.05 -18.18 -6.55
C CYS A 18 -23.71 -19.23 -7.46
N ARG A 19 -25.05 -19.33 -7.41
CA ARG A 19 -25.86 -19.90 -8.50
C ARG A 19 -26.37 -18.75 -9.36
N THR A 20 -25.93 -18.64 -10.60
CA THR A 20 -26.53 -17.70 -11.57
C THR A 20 -26.78 -18.40 -12.91
N LEU A 21 -28.06 -18.51 -13.31
CA LEU A 21 -28.47 -18.84 -14.68
C LEU A 21 -28.19 -17.63 -15.59
N CYS A 22 -27.62 -17.85 -16.78
CA CYS A 22 -27.34 -16.80 -17.76
C CYS A 22 -28.02 -17.12 -19.11
N ASN A 23 -28.86 -16.19 -19.58
CA ASN A 23 -29.44 -16.18 -20.94
C ASN A 23 -28.94 -14.95 -21.73
N SER A 24 -28.15 -15.19 -22.78
CA SER A 24 -27.95 -14.36 -24.00
C SER A 24 -27.27 -12.96 -23.93
N PRO A 25 -26.79 -12.38 -25.07
CA PRO A 25 -25.37 -12.05 -25.22
C PRO A 25 -25.10 -10.65 -25.78
N GLN A 26 -24.51 -9.72 -25.01
CA GLN A 26 -23.71 -8.59 -25.51
C GLN A 26 -23.30 -7.68 -24.34
N GLN A 27 -22.02 -7.71 -23.95
CA GLN A 27 -21.20 -6.59 -23.46
C GLN A 27 -19.86 -7.11 -22.91
N ARG A 28 -18.76 -6.43 -23.28
CA ARG A 28 -17.40 -6.66 -22.79
C ARG A 28 -17.08 -5.58 -21.75
N HIS A 29 -17.28 -5.87 -20.48
CA HIS A 29 -16.64 -5.17 -19.35
C HIS A 29 -16.57 -6.18 -18.19
N ILE A 30 -15.42 -6.27 -17.53
CA ILE A 30 -15.20 -7.13 -16.35
C ILE A 30 -15.27 -6.21 -15.14
N ASP A 31 -16.42 -6.19 -14.48
CA ASP A 31 -16.59 -5.64 -13.14
C ASP A 31 -16.37 -6.76 -12.11
N ILE A 32 -15.50 -6.50 -11.14
CA ILE A 32 -15.32 -7.33 -9.95
C ILE A 32 -16.57 -7.11 -9.08
N GLY A 33 -17.65 -7.81 -9.42
CA GLY A 33 -18.96 -7.64 -8.79
C GLY A 33 -20.12 -8.33 -9.50
N SER A 34 -19.96 -8.85 -10.73
CA SER A 34 -21.03 -9.63 -11.35
C SER A 34 -20.50 -10.71 -12.30
N SER A 35 -20.81 -11.96 -11.95
CA SER A 35 -20.59 -13.13 -12.79
C SER A 35 -21.44 -13.05 -14.07
N LYS A 36 -20.81 -12.97 -15.25
CA LYS A 36 -21.47 -13.26 -16.53
C LYS A 36 -20.77 -14.40 -17.26
N CYS A 37 -21.54 -15.46 -17.46
CA CYS A 37 -21.18 -16.65 -18.22
C CYS A 37 -20.89 -16.31 -19.69
N LYS A 38 -19.92 -16.99 -20.28
CA LYS A 38 -19.83 -17.17 -21.73
C LYS A 38 -19.80 -18.64 -22.07
N SER A 39 -20.83 -19.05 -22.80
CA SER A 39 -21.02 -20.37 -23.38
C SER A 39 -19.98 -20.64 -24.46
N LYS A 40 -19.05 -21.53 -24.15
CA LYS A 40 -18.51 -22.57 -25.03
C LYS A 40 -18.14 -23.68 -24.05
N GLN A 41 -18.74 -24.87 -24.22
CA GLN A 41 -18.67 -26.04 -23.33
C GLN A 41 -17.70 -25.86 -22.16
N PRO A 42 -18.20 -25.71 -20.91
CA PRO A 42 -17.30 -25.85 -19.79
C PRO A 42 -16.94 -27.33 -19.79
N GLU A 43 -15.70 -27.67 -20.17
CA GLU A 43 -15.03 -28.67 -19.36
C GLU A 43 -15.21 -28.16 -17.93
N MET A 44 -16.09 -28.85 -17.19
CA MET A 44 -16.24 -28.57 -15.77
C MET A 44 -14.82 -28.67 -15.22
N ILE A 45 -14.27 -27.52 -14.80
CA ILE A 45 -13.33 -27.55 -13.70
C ILE A 45 -14.20 -27.96 -12.52
N SER A 46 -14.46 -29.27 -12.44
CA SER A 46 -14.92 -29.92 -11.25
C SER A 46 -13.88 -29.56 -10.22
N ILE A 47 -14.19 -28.65 -9.30
CA ILE A 47 -13.42 -28.49 -8.08
C ILE A 47 -13.69 -29.78 -7.31
N HIS A 48 -12.99 -30.85 -7.68
CA HIS A 48 -12.91 -32.07 -6.90
C HIS A 48 -12.16 -31.70 -5.63
N GLN A 49 -12.93 -31.21 -4.66
CA GLN A 49 -12.46 -30.79 -3.36
C GLN A 49 -11.82 -31.95 -2.58
N ASP A 50 -12.03 -33.18 -3.05
CA ASP A 50 -11.49 -34.41 -2.48
C ASP A 50 -10.08 -34.78 -2.99
N LYS A 51 -9.46 -33.99 -3.89
CA LYS A 51 -8.14 -34.32 -4.46
C LYS A 51 -7.06 -33.24 -4.30
N CYS A 52 -7.36 -32.13 -3.64
CA CYS A 52 -6.35 -31.11 -3.37
C CYS A 52 -5.51 -31.50 -2.15
N ASP A 53 -4.23 -31.77 -2.38
CA ASP A 53 -3.22 -31.92 -1.33
C ASP A 53 -2.69 -30.55 -0.88
N CYS A 54 -3.48 -29.84 -0.06
CA CYS A 54 -3.14 -28.56 0.53
C CYS A 54 -3.34 -28.61 2.06
N SER A 55 -2.61 -27.80 2.81
CA SER A 55 -2.80 -27.67 4.25
C SER A 55 -4.25 -27.25 4.61
N PRO A 56 -4.83 -27.73 5.72
CA PRO A 56 -6.25 -27.48 6.07
C PRO A 56 -6.65 -25.99 6.19
N ASP A 57 -5.70 -25.13 6.53
CA ASP A 57 -5.86 -23.67 6.69
C ASP A 57 -5.53 -22.88 5.42
N SER A 58 -5.36 -23.55 4.29
CA SER A 58 -5.09 -22.94 2.99
C SER A 58 -6.26 -23.10 2.03
N VAL A 59 -6.30 -22.27 0.97
CA VAL A 59 -7.36 -22.31 -0.03
C VAL A 59 -6.86 -23.03 -1.27
N CYS A 60 -7.52 -24.13 -1.66
CA CYS A 60 -7.24 -24.78 -2.95
C CYS A 60 -7.89 -23.99 -4.09
N ILE A 61 -7.09 -23.58 -5.07
CA ILE A 61 -7.56 -22.91 -6.28
C ILE A 61 -7.89 -23.94 -7.37
N GLY A 62 -7.14 -25.04 -7.44
CA GLY A 62 -7.33 -26.10 -8.43
C GLY A 62 -6.12 -27.01 -8.56
N ILE A 63 -6.10 -27.85 -9.60
CA ILE A 63 -5.02 -28.80 -9.88
C ILE A 63 -4.58 -28.60 -11.33
N VAL A 64 -3.27 -28.48 -11.57
CA VAL A 64 -2.66 -28.39 -12.91
C VAL A 64 -1.53 -29.41 -13.00
N ASN A 65 -1.51 -30.22 -14.05
CA ASN A 65 -0.50 -31.29 -14.25
C ASN A 65 -0.36 -32.21 -13.02
N ASN A 66 -1.49 -32.60 -12.41
CA ASN A 66 -1.54 -33.43 -11.20
C ASN A 66 -0.84 -32.80 -9.97
N ARG A 67 -0.68 -31.46 -9.94
CA ARG A 67 -0.18 -30.69 -8.79
C ARG A 67 -1.25 -29.71 -8.31
N SER A 68 -1.52 -29.73 -7.00
CA SER A 68 -2.42 -28.77 -6.35
C SER A 68 -1.84 -27.35 -6.43
N ILE A 69 -2.71 -26.37 -6.65
CA ILE A 69 -2.41 -24.96 -6.53
C ILE A 69 -3.07 -24.46 -5.24
N CYS A 70 -2.25 -24.23 -4.22
CA CYS A 70 -2.68 -23.81 -2.90
C CYS A 70 -2.35 -22.34 -2.67
N LEU A 71 -3.31 -21.59 -2.12
CA LEU A 71 -3.09 -20.24 -1.61
C LEU A 71 -2.79 -20.33 -0.11
N CYS A 72 -1.54 -20.11 0.25
CA CYS A 72 -1.08 -20.23 1.64
C CYS A 72 -1.43 -19.00 2.48
N PRO A 73 -1.77 -19.19 3.76
CA PRO A 73 -1.74 -18.08 4.72
C PRO A 73 -0.30 -17.56 4.87
N LEU A 74 -0.14 -16.29 5.26
CA LEU A 74 1.19 -15.65 5.40
C LEU A 74 2.11 -16.36 6.39
N THR A 75 1.55 -17.12 7.33
CA THR A 75 2.28 -17.92 8.33
C THR A 75 2.83 -19.23 7.78
N LYS A 76 2.52 -19.59 6.53
CA LYS A 76 2.95 -20.84 5.91
C LYS A 76 3.60 -20.64 4.55
N THR A 77 4.34 -21.65 4.13
CA THR A 77 5.12 -21.70 2.90
C THR A 77 5.18 -23.15 2.39
N SER A 78 5.84 -23.35 1.25
CA SER A 78 5.81 -24.55 0.39
C SER A 78 4.60 -24.61 -0.56
N PRO A 79 4.70 -25.38 -1.67
CA PRO A 79 3.60 -25.51 -2.65
C PRO A 79 2.28 -26.02 -2.08
N GLN A 80 2.33 -26.78 -0.98
CA GLN A 80 1.17 -27.33 -0.28
C GLN A 80 0.83 -26.58 1.00
N CYS A 81 1.58 -25.53 1.33
CA CYS A 81 1.43 -24.74 2.56
C CYS A 81 1.62 -25.57 3.84
N LEU A 82 2.50 -26.57 3.85
CA LEU A 82 2.73 -27.45 5.02
C LEU A 82 3.83 -26.93 5.96
N LEU A 83 4.75 -26.11 5.44
CA LEU A 83 5.86 -25.59 6.23
C LEU A 83 5.48 -24.22 6.80
N ASN A 84 5.96 -23.92 8.01
CA ASN A 84 5.76 -22.60 8.58
C ASN A 84 6.74 -21.59 7.96
N SER A 85 6.26 -20.38 7.75
CA SER A 85 7.09 -19.25 7.32
C SER A 85 7.65 -18.51 8.54
N ILE A 86 8.68 -17.70 8.33
CA ILE A 86 9.21 -16.80 9.37
C ILE A 86 8.16 -15.81 9.91
N CYS A 87 7.11 -15.52 9.14
CA CYS A 87 6.03 -14.63 9.59
C CYS A 87 5.20 -15.23 10.73
N GLN A 88 5.29 -16.54 11.00
CA GLN A 88 4.70 -17.13 12.20
C GLN A 88 5.28 -16.51 13.49
N MET A 89 6.55 -16.07 13.48
CA MET A 89 7.20 -15.41 14.62
C MET A 89 6.79 -13.94 14.78
N LYS A 90 5.98 -13.40 13.87
CA LYS A 90 5.58 -11.98 13.84
C LYS A 90 6.77 -11.02 13.94
N PRO A 91 7.72 -11.08 12.99
CA PRO A 91 8.92 -10.24 13.04
C PRO A 91 8.65 -8.75 12.77
N CYS A 92 7.54 -8.41 12.10
CA CYS A 92 7.14 -7.03 11.85
C CYS A 92 6.43 -6.44 13.07
N ILE A 93 6.78 -5.22 13.47
CA ILE A 93 6.20 -4.53 14.64
C ILE A 93 5.21 -3.44 14.22
N ASN A 94 4.62 -2.75 15.20
CA ASN A 94 3.67 -1.64 14.99
C ASN A 94 2.47 -2.00 14.09
N GLY A 95 1.90 -3.20 14.29
CA GLY A 95 0.72 -3.66 13.54
C GLY A 95 0.96 -3.93 12.04
N SER A 96 2.22 -3.94 11.61
CA SER A 96 2.61 -4.11 10.21
C SER A 96 2.40 -5.54 9.71
N ILE A 97 2.26 -5.71 8.40
CA ILE A 97 1.97 -7.00 7.77
C ILE A 97 3.27 -7.68 7.35
N CYS A 98 3.50 -8.91 7.81
CA CYS A 98 4.64 -9.71 7.37
C CYS A 98 4.30 -10.50 6.12
N VAL A 99 5.10 -10.34 5.06
CA VAL A 99 4.96 -11.08 3.80
C VAL A 99 6.17 -11.98 3.60
N PRO A 100 6.02 -13.32 3.63
CA PRO A 100 7.14 -14.21 3.36
C PRO A 100 7.48 -14.20 1.86
N TYR A 101 8.75 -14.40 1.52
CA TYR A 101 9.10 -14.59 0.10
C TYR A 101 8.65 -15.98 -0.37
N SER A 102 8.10 -16.04 -1.59
CA SER A 102 7.64 -17.27 -2.21
C SER A 102 8.72 -17.94 -3.06
N GLU A 103 9.96 -17.99 -2.57
CA GLU A 103 11.03 -18.71 -3.28
C GLU A 103 11.04 -20.16 -2.83
N ARG A 104 11.14 -21.09 -3.80
CA ARG A 104 11.04 -22.54 -3.57
C ARG A 104 12.06 -23.10 -2.55
N PHE A 105 13.11 -22.34 -2.25
CA PHE A 105 14.23 -22.76 -1.41
C PHE A 105 14.56 -21.77 -0.28
N SER A 106 13.81 -20.67 -0.13
CA SER A 106 14.05 -19.71 0.95
C SER A 106 12.81 -19.54 1.81
N PHE A 107 12.87 -20.11 3.01
CA PHE A 107 11.80 -20.07 4.01
C PHE A 107 12.04 -19.00 5.10
N ILE A 108 13.20 -18.33 5.03
CA ILE A 108 13.73 -17.44 6.08
C ILE A 108 13.56 -15.96 5.67
N ASN A 109 13.41 -15.68 4.38
CA ASN A 109 13.27 -14.31 3.92
C ASN A 109 11.83 -13.81 4.11
N PHE A 110 11.69 -12.53 4.47
CA PHE A 110 10.41 -11.82 4.53
C PHE A 110 10.57 -10.32 4.23
N THR A 111 9.45 -9.67 3.93
CA THR A 111 9.34 -8.20 3.86
C THR A 111 8.20 -7.76 4.76
N CYS A 112 8.41 -6.68 5.51
CA CYS A 112 7.34 -6.02 6.24
C CYS A 112 6.68 -4.94 5.37
N VAL A 113 5.36 -4.99 5.28
CA VAL A 113 4.55 -3.89 4.77
C VAL A 113 4.13 -3.06 5.97
N CYS A 114 4.78 -1.90 6.13
CA CYS A 114 4.57 -1.04 7.28
C CYS A 114 3.21 -0.36 7.24
N GLN A 115 2.64 -0.14 8.42
CA GLN A 115 1.47 0.73 8.57
C GLN A 115 1.84 2.18 8.21
N GLU A 116 0.83 2.98 7.85
CA GLU A 116 1.01 4.41 7.58
C GLU A 116 1.66 5.08 8.81
N GLY A 117 2.72 5.86 8.58
CA GLY A 117 3.50 6.51 9.64
C GLY A 117 4.66 5.70 10.21
N PHE A 118 4.97 4.51 9.66
CA PHE A 118 6.11 3.70 10.06
C PHE A 118 6.96 3.25 8.88
N TYR A 119 8.26 3.11 9.13
CA TYR A 119 9.22 2.61 8.15
C TYR A 119 10.35 1.81 8.81
N GLY A 120 11.21 1.20 7.99
CA GLY A 120 12.32 0.36 8.45
C GLY A 120 12.18 -1.09 8.00
N LYS A 121 13.15 -1.93 8.36
CA LYS A 121 13.15 -3.35 7.92
C LYS A 121 12.02 -4.13 8.58
N VAL A 122 11.73 -3.82 9.83
CA VAL A 122 10.67 -4.42 10.64
C VAL A 122 9.62 -3.40 11.07
N CYS A 123 9.63 -2.21 10.46
CA CYS A 123 8.75 -1.08 10.76
C CYS A 123 8.98 -0.47 12.14
N GLU A 124 10.26 -0.38 12.53
CA GLU A 124 10.76 0.08 13.82
C GLU A 124 10.87 1.60 13.96
N HIS A 125 10.88 2.33 12.84
CA HIS A 125 11.01 3.78 12.83
C HIS A 125 9.65 4.42 12.57
N LYS A 126 9.45 5.61 13.13
CA LYS A 126 8.26 6.44 12.89
C LYS A 126 8.58 7.52 11.86
N ASP A 127 7.68 7.71 10.92
CA ASP A 127 7.69 8.87 10.03
C ASP A 127 7.38 10.14 10.83
N VAL A 128 7.81 11.29 10.30
CA VAL A 128 7.32 12.59 10.76
C VAL A 128 5.90 12.76 10.24
N GLN A 129 4.94 12.99 11.13
CA GLN A 129 3.56 13.30 10.77
C GLN A 129 3.40 14.81 10.52
N ILE A 130 2.79 15.19 9.40
CA ILE A 130 2.46 16.59 9.07
C ILE A 130 0.95 16.68 8.91
N ASP A 131 0.30 17.42 9.81
CA ASP A 131 -1.14 17.63 9.78
C ASP A 131 -1.44 19.02 9.22
N ILE A 132 -2.09 19.06 8.05
CA ILE A 132 -2.40 20.30 7.33
C ILE A 132 -3.89 20.59 7.48
N LEU A 133 -4.22 21.66 8.20
CA LEU A 133 -5.58 22.18 8.37
C LEU A 133 -5.90 23.20 7.28
N PHE A 134 -7.07 23.10 6.66
CA PHE A 134 -7.57 24.12 5.74
C PHE A 134 -8.41 25.15 6.51
N SER A 135 -7.97 26.41 6.51
CA SER A 135 -8.64 27.50 7.22
C SER A 135 -9.01 28.62 6.25
N ASN A 136 -10.32 28.81 6.03
CA ASN A 136 -10.87 29.82 5.12
C ASN A 136 -10.36 29.72 3.67
N VAL A 137 -10.03 28.51 3.23
CA VAL A 137 -9.63 28.21 1.84
C VAL A 137 -10.47 27.07 1.29
N PRO A 138 -10.81 27.07 -0.01
CA PRO A 138 -11.52 25.95 -0.62
C PRO A 138 -10.63 24.70 -0.58
N ILE A 139 -11.19 23.60 -0.09
CA ILE A 139 -10.47 22.33 0.03
C ILE A 139 -10.40 21.67 -1.36
N PRO A 140 -9.21 21.38 -1.90
CA PRO A 140 -9.09 20.76 -3.21
C PRO A 140 -9.41 19.27 -3.15
N GLN A 141 -9.76 18.67 -4.30
CA GLN A 141 -9.92 17.21 -4.39
C GLN A 141 -8.59 16.45 -4.23
N VAL A 142 -7.48 17.10 -4.60
CA VAL A 142 -6.13 16.57 -4.52
C VAL A 142 -5.23 17.67 -3.99
N LEU A 143 -4.48 17.37 -2.93
CA LEU A 143 -3.42 18.23 -2.43
C LEU A 143 -2.06 17.63 -2.79
N LEU A 144 -1.20 18.45 -3.40
CA LEU A 144 0.20 18.15 -3.66
C LEU A 144 1.04 18.79 -2.56
N VAL A 145 1.98 18.03 -1.97
CA VAL A 145 2.89 18.54 -0.94
C VAL A 145 4.33 18.28 -1.37
N HIS A 146 5.11 19.34 -1.44
CA HIS A 146 6.52 19.31 -1.83
C HIS A 146 7.40 19.50 -0.61
N PHE A 147 8.16 18.46 -0.29
CA PHE A 147 9.16 18.47 0.76
C PHE A 147 10.51 18.78 0.14
N ILE A 148 11.15 19.86 0.60
CA ILE A 148 12.41 20.34 0.06
C ILE A 148 13.49 20.23 1.13
N THR A 149 14.54 19.51 0.80
CA THR A 149 15.73 19.37 1.63
C THR A 149 16.83 20.28 1.09
N VAL A 150 17.21 21.29 1.89
CA VAL A 150 18.34 22.16 1.60
C VAL A 150 19.59 21.57 2.25
N ARG A 151 20.61 21.27 1.46
CA ARG A 151 21.90 20.79 1.98
C ARG A 151 22.82 22.00 2.19
N LYS A 152 23.62 22.01 3.25
CA LYS A 152 24.58 23.10 3.53
C LYS A 152 25.97 22.87 2.93
N PHE A 153 26.21 21.73 2.27
CA PHE A 153 27.55 21.33 1.83
C PHE A 153 27.84 21.80 0.41
N GLN A 154 28.74 22.80 0.27
CA GLN A 154 29.32 23.22 -1.01
C GLN A 154 30.51 22.32 -1.35
N LEU A 155 30.40 21.53 -2.41
CA LEU A 155 31.55 20.89 -3.07
C LEU A 155 31.95 21.77 -4.26
N ASN A 156 33.21 22.19 -4.31
CA ASN A 156 33.81 22.88 -5.45
C ASN A 156 33.13 24.20 -5.86
N ASN A 157 32.68 25.02 -4.91
CA ASN A 157 31.97 26.29 -5.16
C ASN A 157 30.66 26.15 -5.97
N VAL A 158 30.07 24.95 -6.00
CA VAL A 158 28.74 24.73 -6.57
C VAL A 158 27.74 24.73 -5.41
N ASP A 159 26.75 25.61 -5.48
CA ASP A 159 25.68 25.62 -4.50
C ASP A 159 24.91 24.29 -4.57
N PRO A 160 24.72 23.61 -3.42
CA PRO A 160 24.04 22.32 -3.40
C PRO A 160 22.60 22.47 -3.89
N VAL A 161 22.25 21.72 -4.93
CA VAL A 161 20.89 21.70 -5.48
C VAL A 161 19.92 21.13 -4.42
N PRO A 162 18.82 21.84 -4.11
CA PRO A 162 17.82 21.34 -3.18
C PRO A 162 17.14 20.09 -3.75
N ILE A 163 16.95 19.08 -2.89
CA ILE A 163 16.25 17.85 -3.27
C ILE A 163 14.77 18.01 -2.95
N ARG A 164 13.91 17.67 -3.91
CA ARG A 164 12.46 17.75 -3.77
C ARG A 164 11.83 16.36 -3.82
N ALA A 165 11.11 16.00 -2.77
CA ALA A 165 10.16 14.89 -2.77
C ALA A 165 8.74 15.46 -2.87
N THR A 166 7.87 14.87 -3.70
CA THR A 166 6.48 15.34 -3.86
C THR A 166 5.54 14.19 -3.55
N MET A 167 4.59 14.44 -2.65
CA MET A 167 3.50 13.53 -2.33
C MET A 167 2.18 14.14 -2.75
N PHE A 168 1.18 13.30 -2.98
CA PHE A 168 -0.19 13.75 -3.21
C PHE A 168 -1.15 12.94 -2.37
N LYS A 169 -2.24 13.56 -1.92
CA LYS A 169 -3.33 12.87 -1.22
C LYS A 169 -4.66 13.39 -1.76
N LYS A 170 -5.59 12.47 -2.01
CA LYS A 170 -6.98 12.81 -2.32
C LYS A 170 -7.70 13.17 -1.03
N ILE A 171 -8.54 14.20 -1.07
CA ILE A 171 -9.24 14.71 0.11
C ILE A 171 -10.73 14.36 -0.02
N GLY A 172 -11.28 13.76 1.04
CA GLY A 172 -12.73 13.52 1.15
C GLY A 172 -13.49 14.83 1.36
N PHE A 173 -14.74 14.90 0.90
CA PHE A 173 -15.57 16.11 1.03
C PHE A 173 -15.86 16.52 2.49
N ASP A 174 -15.70 15.60 3.44
CA ASP A 174 -15.93 15.75 4.87
C ASP A 174 -14.63 16.02 5.66
N GLN A 175 -13.48 16.09 4.98
CA GLN A 175 -12.18 16.24 5.62
C GLN A 175 -11.69 17.69 5.55
N ASN A 176 -11.45 18.29 6.71
CA ASN A 176 -10.84 19.63 6.81
C ASN A 176 -9.36 19.61 7.21
N THR A 177 -8.82 18.41 7.42
CA THR A 177 -7.43 18.15 7.79
C THR A 177 -6.88 17.01 6.95
N VAL A 178 -5.65 17.15 6.47
CA VAL A 178 -4.95 16.10 5.72
C VAL A 178 -3.61 15.82 6.36
N THR A 179 -3.36 14.55 6.62
CA THR A 179 -2.11 14.07 7.22
C THR A 179 -1.20 13.47 6.17
N PHE A 180 0.07 13.88 6.20
CA PHE A 180 1.17 13.29 5.43
C PHE A 180 2.23 12.70 6.38
N PHE A 181 2.92 11.67 5.90
CA PHE A 181 3.99 11.01 6.64
C PHE A 181 5.27 11.03 5.81
N MET A 182 6.38 11.49 6.41
CA MET A 182 7.66 11.63 5.73
C MET A 182 8.79 10.96 6.52
N SER A 183 9.49 10.02 5.88
CA SER A 183 10.66 9.32 6.44
C SER A 183 11.99 10.04 6.18
N LEU A 184 12.02 11.00 5.25
CA LEU A 184 13.23 11.71 4.84
C LEU A 184 13.32 13.10 5.49
N PRO A 185 14.53 13.59 5.82
CA PRO A 185 14.70 14.92 6.40
C PRO A 185 14.34 16.02 5.39
N PHE A 186 13.62 17.05 5.83
CA PHE A 186 13.20 18.20 5.02
C PHE A 186 13.34 19.52 5.79
N HIS A 187 13.39 20.64 5.07
CA HIS A 187 13.54 21.98 5.65
C HIS A 187 12.38 22.91 5.27
N LEU A 188 11.86 22.76 4.05
CA LEU A 188 10.70 23.50 3.57
C LEU A 188 9.61 22.52 3.15
N VAL A 189 8.37 22.88 3.42
CA VAL A 189 7.21 22.17 2.89
C VAL A 189 6.31 23.18 2.20
N PHE A 190 6.03 22.94 0.93
CA PHE A 190 5.07 23.71 0.15
C PHE A 190 3.84 22.86 -0.14
N SER A 191 2.68 23.41 0.17
CA SER A 191 1.39 22.85 -0.21
C SER A 191 0.91 23.50 -1.49
N GLN A 192 0.74 22.72 -2.55
CA GLN A 192 0.25 23.17 -3.83
C GLN A 192 -1.24 22.84 -3.99
N ILE A 193 -2.04 23.88 -4.16
CA ILE A 193 -3.47 23.80 -4.47
C ILE A 193 -3.66 24.40 -5.86
N GLU A 194 -4.05 23.57 -6.83
CA GLU A 194 -4.11 23.95 -8.24
C GLU A 194 -2.77 24.57 -8.72
N ASN A 195 -2.72 25.89 -8.97
CA ASN A 195 -1.52 26.63 -9.38
C ASN A 195 -0.93 27.52 -8.27
N GLN A 196 -1.46 27.46 -7.05
CA GLN A 196 -1.02 28.27 -5.91
C GLN A 196 -0.16 27.45 -4.96
N PHE A 197 0.88 28.08 -4.42
CA PHE A 197 1.81 27.47 -3.47
C PHE A 197 1.72 28.19 -2.12
N TYR A 198 1.62 27.40 -1.06
CA TYR A 198 1.57 27.88 0.32
C TYR A 198 2.76 27.29 1.08
N LEU A 199 3.57 28.13 1.69
CA LEU A 199 4.66 27.69 2.55
C LEU A 199 4.08 27.23 3.89
N THR A 200 3.97 25.93 4.11
CA THR A 200 3.32 25.37 5.31
C THR A 200 4.30 25.01 6.42
N VAL A 201 5.58 24.74 6.09
CA VAL A 201 6.62 24.49 7.09
C VAL A 201 7.92 25.13 6.65
N LEU A 202 8.56 25.85 7.57
CA LEU A 202 9.91 26.39 7.45
C LEU A 202 10.69 26.01 8.71
N GLN A 203 11.75 25.23 8.55
CA GLN A 203 12.64 24.87 9.65
C GLN A 203 14.11 24.94 9.25
N HIS A 204 14.94 25.53 10.12
CA HIS A 204 16.37 25.73 9.86
C HIS A 204 17.22 24.47 10.03
N ASN A 205 16.83 23.62 10.99
CA ASN A 205 17.40 22.30 11.23
C ASN A 205 16.24 21.31 11.31
N PHE A 206 16.36 20.20 10.61
CA PHE A 206 15.39 19.12 10.72
C PHE A 206 15.46 18.53 12.13
N THR A 207 14.37 18.67 12.89
CA THR A 207 14.13 17.91 14.10
C THR A 207 13.14 16.80 13.80
N SER A 208 13.43 15.59 14.25
CA SER A 208 12.47 14.48 14.20
C SER A 208 11.38 14.69 15.24
N SER A 209 10.58 15.75 15.09
CA SER A 209 9.32 15.90 15.84
C SER A 209 8.38 14.78 15.41
N GLU A 210 7.69 14.14 16.36
CA GLU A 210 6.73 13.07 16.02
C GLU A 210 5.55 13.62 15.20
N VAL A 211 5.13 14.87 15.44
CA VAL A 211 4.03 15.54 14.73
C VAL A 211 4.33 17.03 14.48
N ILE A 212 3.96 17.54 13.30
CA ILE A 212 4.05 18.95 12.90
C ILE A 212 2.66 19.41 12.43
N PRO A 213 1.89 20.10 13.30
CA PRO A 213 0.65 20.73 12.87
C PRO A 213 0.93 22.01 12.07
N THR A 214 0.22 22.20 10.98
CA THR A 214 0.28 23.40 10.14
C THR A 214 -1.10 23.72 9.55
N GLN A 215 -1.23 24.92 9.00
CA GLN A 215 -2.47 25.40 8.40
C GLN A 215 -2.19 26.09 7.07
N ILE A 216 -3.11 25.91 6.13
CA ILE A 216 -3.16 26.72 4.91
C ILE A 216 -4.18 27.81 5.14
N VAL A 217 -3.69 29.05 5.14
CA VAL A 217 -4.51 30.27 5.23
C VAL A 217 -4.34 31.09 3.94
N SER A 218 -5.40 31.77 3.54
CA SER A 218 -5.43 32.57 2.31
C SER A 218 -4.40 33.71 2.29
N SER A 219 -3.88 34.14 3.45
CA SER A 219 -2.91 35.23 3.60
C SER A 219 -1.45 34.81 3.44
N GLU A 220 -1.14 33.52 3.40
CA GLU A 220 0.24 32.98 3.36
C GLU A 220 0.60 32.38 1.99
N TYR A 221 -0.01 32.90 0.93
CA TYR A 221 0.36 32.55 -0.44
C TYR A 221 1.74 33.13 -0.77
N CYS A 222 2.55 32.36 -1.50
CA CYS A 222 3.86 32.81 -2.01
C CYS A 222 3.78 33.23 -3.48
#